data_AF-A0A672N979-F1
#
_entry.id   AF-A0A672N979-F1
#
_cell.length_a   1.000
_cell.length_b   1.000
_cell.length_c   1.000
_cell.angle_alpha   90.00
_cell.angle_beta   90.00
_cell.angle_gamma   90.00
#
_symmetry.space_group_name_H-M   'P 1'
#
loop_
_entity.id
_entity.type
_entity.pdbx_description
1 polymer ?
#
loop_
_entity_poly.entity_id
_entity_poly.type
_entity_poly.pdbx_seq_one_letter_code
_entity_poly.pdbx_strand_id
1 'polypeptide(L)'
;MDPRASLSILVLLVGSGILQIPLKGFTKSGNISKMWLNVHIFLSSKYVSLITGSAEHLIEGDLVFPKTKNALYCLNNNCFWKRNSSNLVEVPYIVSSEYCKMPCLPFTTRLMGEEETFHCCYSYLGRIGGKQLVSFKRTGCVYHGIIQHELNHALGFYHEHTRSDRDQYVKINWEYIPTEKASNFQIRNTNNQNTTYDYGSIMHYGKIAFTTQAGKETITPIPDATVAIGQRQDLSKLDILRINKLYGCVV
;
A
#
# COMPACT_ATOMS: atom_id res chain seq x y z
N MET A 1 15.30 27.29 36.36
CA MET A 1 15.25 25.89 36.86
C MET A 1 13.89 25.37 36.44
N ASP A 2 13.69 24.51 35.44
CA ASP A 2 14.51 23.58 34.66
C ASP A 2 13.93 23.59 33.21
N PRO A 3 14.73 23.58 32.12
CA PRO A 3 14.31 23.85 30.75
C PRO A 3 14.23 22.56 29.92
N ARG A 4 13.11 22.33 29.20
CA ARG A 4 13.02 21.45 28.01
C ARG A 4 11.65 21.59 27.35
N ALA A 5 11.40 22.79 26.84
CA ALA A 5 10.41 23.02 25.80
C ALA A 5 11.11 23.85 24.70
N SER A 6 10.90 23.45 23.46
CA SER A 6 11.38 24.05 22.19
C SER A 6 12.62 23.43 21.56
N LEU A 7 12.39 22.90 20.35
CA LEU A 7 13.10 23.07 19.07
C LEU A 7 12.65 21.87 18.20
N SER A 8 12.05 21.99 17.01
CA SER A 8 12.28 22.92 15.90
C SER A 8 11.02 22.97 15.01
N ILE A 9 10.43 24.15 14.77
CA ILE A 9 10.64 25.05 13.60
C ILE A 9 9.88 24.61 12.33
N LEU A 10 8.72 25.23 12.17
CA LEU A 10 8.31 26.03 11.00
C LEU A 10 9.30 26.06 9.81
N VAL A 11 8.98 25.39 8.69
CA VAL A 11 9.43 25.80 7.36
C VAL A 11 8.30 25.61 6.35
N LEU A 12 7.50 26.67 6.19
CA LEU A 12 6.83 27.00 4.93
C LEU A 12 7.64 28.13 4.32
N LEU A 13 8.22 27.89 3.14
CA LEU A 13 8.51 28.82 2.03
C LEU A 13 9.80 28.43 1.30
N VAL A 14 9.70 28.47 -0.03
CA VAL A 14 10.75 28.39 -1.06
C VAL A 14 11.25 26.98 -1.41
N GLY A 15 11.00 26.61 -2.68
CA GLY A 15 11.75 25.71 -3.56
C GLY A 15 12.57 24.55 -2.98
N SER A 16 12.35 23.35 -3.52
CA SER A 16 13.19 22.16 -3.34
C SER A 16 13.20 21.53 -1.94
N GLY A 17 12.01 21.37 -1.34
CA GLY A 17 11.83 20.47 -0.19
C GLY A 17 11.65 19.03 -0.65
N ILE A 18 12.72 18.22 -0.57
CA ILE A 18 12.65 16.76 -0.73
C ILE A 18 11.79 16.21 0.42
N LEU A 19 10.61 15.66 0.13
CA LEU A 19 9.91 14.81 1.11
C LEU A 19 10.62 13.45 1.13
N GLN A 20 11.74 13.37 1.84
CA GLN A 20 12.25 12.09 2.30
C GLN A 20 11.20 11.55 3.26
N ILE A 21 10.50 10.47 2.91
CA ILE A 21 9.75 9.68 3.88
C ILE A 21 10.82 9.01 4.75
N PRO A 22 11.07 9.47 5.98
CA PRO A 22 12.02 8.81 6.84
C PRO A 22 11.29 7.59 7.39
N LEU A 23 11.64 6.39 6.93
CA LEU A 23 11.33 5.16 7.65
C LEU A 23 12.10 5.23 8.98
N LYS A 24 11.46 5.76 10.04
CA LYS A 24 12.06 5.81 11.38
C LYS A 24 11.93 4.43 12.01
N GLY A 25 13.04 3.70 12.07
CA GLY A 25 13.17 2.51 12.91
C GLY A 25 14.62 2.34 13.37
N PHE A 26 14.83 2.56 14.67
CA PHE A 26 15.99 2.23 15.52
C PHE A 26 17.17 3.21 15.65
N THR A 27 17.28 3.80 16.85
CA THR A 27 18.55 3.88 17.60
C THR A 27 18.59 2.60 18.47
N LYS A 28 19.70 1.90 18.71
CA LYS A 28 21.00 2.35 19.25
C LYS A 28 22.08 1.29 18.98
N SER A 29 23.34 1.75 18.84
CA SER A 29 24.62 1.01 18.87
C SER A 29 25.09 0.28 17.61
N GLY A 30 26.09 0.87 16.95
CA GLY A 30 27.10 0.16 16.16
C GLY A 30 26.82 0.03 14.66
N ASN A 31 27.45 0.90 13.86
CA ASN A 31 27.69 0.80 12.41
C ASN A 31 26.70 -0.05 11.57
N ILE A 32 25.68 0.59 10.99
CA ILE A 32 24.88 -0.01 9.92
C ILE A 32 24.65 1.03 8.82
N SER A 33 24.97 0.63 7.59
CA SER A 33 24.69 1.31 6.32
C SER A 33 23.24 1.77 6.27
N LYS A 34 22.99 3.06 6.02
CA LYS A 34 21.65 3.59 5.80
C LYS A 34 21.06 2.96 4.53
N MET A 35 20.15 2.02 4.68
CA MET A 35 19.37 1.46 3.58
C MET A 35 18.21 2.41 3.29
N TRP A 36 18.41 3.31 2.33
CA TRP A 36 17.35 4.17 1.82
C TRP A 36 16.54 3.38 0.79
N LEU A 37 15.22 3.36 0.91
CA LEU A 37 14.36 3.03 -0.22
C LEU A 37 14.59 4.14 -1.26
N ASN A 38 15.32 3.86 -2.33
CA ASN A 38 15.57 4.80 -3.44
C ASN A 38 14.33 5.00 -4.33
N VAL A 39 13.13 4.91 -3.73
CA VAL A 39 11.87 5.31 -4.34
C VAL A 39 11.55 6.68 -3.78
N HIS A 40 12.06 7.71 -4.44
CA HIS A 40 11.75 9.09 -4.10
C HIS A 40 10.41 9.45 -4.74
N ILE A 41 9.37 9.57 -3.90
CA ILE A 41 8.08 10.09 -4.32
C ILE A 41 8.20 11.62 -4.32
N PHE A 42 8.47 12.21 -5.49
CA PHE A 42 8.66 13.66 -5.64
C PHE A 42 7.33 14.41 -5.71
N LEU A 43 7.10 15.36 -4.79
CA LEU A 43 6.03 16.36 -4.91
C LEU A 43 6.40 17.33 -6.05
N SER A 44 5.76 17.19 -7.21
CA SER A 44 5.76 18.26 -8.21
C SER A 44 4.33 18.72 -8.44
N SER A 45 3.98 19.88 -7.88
CA SER A 45 2.67 20.50 -8.02
C SER A 45 2.52 21.17 -9.39
N LYS A 46 2.31 20.38 -10.45
CA LYS A 46 1.69 20.87 -11.68
C LYS A 46 0.71 19.82 -12.19
N TYR A 47 -0.45 20.30 -12.65
CA TYR A 47 -1.60 19.55 -13.18
C TYR A 47 -2.62 19.07 -12.14
N VAL A 48 -3.66 19.89 -11.89
CA VAL A 48 -4.89 19.47 -11.20
C VAL A 48 -5.98 19.26 -12.24
N SER A 49 -6.54 18.06 -12.30
CA SER A 49 -7.85 17.82 -12.91
C SER A 49 -8.62 16.86 -12.00
N LEU A 50 -9.87 17.18 -11.67
CA LEU A 50 -10.75 16.26 -10.95
C LEU A 50 -10.95 15.02 -11.82
N ILE A 51 -10.64 13.84 -11.29
CA ILE A 51 -11.21 12.61 -11.82
C ILE A 51 -12.44 12.36 -10.96
N THR A 52 -13.61 12.71 -11.47
CA THR A 52 -14.88 12.15 -11.00
C THR A 52 -14.78 10.64 -11.20
N GLY A 53 -14.62 9.89 -10.10
CA GLY A 53 -14.41 8.45 -10.15
C GLY A 53 -15.57 7.74 -10.82
N SER A 54 -15.29 6.99 -11.89
CA SER A 54 -16.14 5.88 -12.30
C SER A 54 -16.19 4.85 -11.18
N ALA A 55 -17.33 4.16 -11.04
CA ALA A 55 -17.45 3.00 -10.17
C ALA A 55 -16.60 1.85 -10.74
N GLU A 56 -15.29 1.90 -10.52
CA GLU A 56 -14.36 0.85 -10.93
C GLU A 56 -14.63 -0.41 -10.10
N HIS A 57 -14.72 -1.56 -10.77
CA HIS A 57 -14.87 -2.85 -10.10
C HIS A 57 -13.56 -3.22 -9.42
N LEU A 58 -13.56 -3.15 -8.08
CA LEU A 58 -12.39 -3.50 -7.27
C LEU A 58 -12.21 -5.01 -7.21
N ILE A 59 -11.02 -5.46 -7.57
CA ILE A 59 -10.55 -6.82 -7.46
C ILE A 59 -9.80 -6.92 -6.13
N GLU A 60 -9.95 -8.03 -5.40
CA GLU A 60 -9.31 -8.17 -4.09
C GLU A 60 -9.59 -6.95 -3.20
N GLY A 61 -10.82 -6.43 -3.23
CA GLY A 61 -11.27 -5.36 -2.34
C GLY A 61 -10.75 -3.94 -2.60
N ASP A 62 -9.53 -3.76 -3.10
CA ASP A 62 -8.81 -2.47 -3.20
C ASP A 62 -7.89 -2.35 -4.44
N LEU A 63 -7.97 -3.29 -5.39
CA LEU A 63 -7.18 -3.23 -6.61
C LEU A 63 -8.03 -2.94 -7.86
N VAL A 64 -7.49 -2.08 -8.73
CA VAL A 64 -8.02 -1.89 -10.08
C VAL A 64 -7.07 -2.54 -11.10
N PHE A 65 -7.57 -3.51 -11.89
CA PHE A 65 -6.80 -4.13 -12.98
C PHE A 65 -7.24 -3.59 -14.34
N PRO A 66 -6.43 -2.75 -14.99
CA PRO A 66 -6.60 -2.52 -16.42
C PRO A 66 -6.38 -3.85 -17.14
N LYS A 67 -7.36 -4.27 -17.96
CA LYS A 67 -7.28 -5.51 -18.75
C LYS A 67 -6.12 -5.51 -19.75
N THR A 68 -5.60 -4.33 -20.09
CA THR A 68 -4.55 -4.16 -21.10
C THR A 68 -3.14 -4.22 -20.51
N LYS A 69 -2.94 -3.80 -19.25
CA LYS A 69 -1.60 -3.63 -18.67
C LYS A 69 -1.62 -3.48 -17.15
N ASN A 70 -0.88 -4.33 -16.45
CA ASN A 70 -0.63 -4.27 -15.01
C ASN A 70 0.60 -5.11 -14.63
N ALA A 71 1.00 -5.09 -13.35
CA ALA A 71 2.19 -5.82 -12.89
C ALA A 71 2.12 -7.35 -13.00
N LEU A 72 0.93 -7.97 -13.08
CA LEU A 72 0.75 -9.42 -13.33
C LEU A 72 1.01 -9.74 -14.80
N TYR A 73 0.52 -8.89 -15.70
CA TYR A 73 0.55 -9.09 -17.14
C TYR A 73 1.47 -8.05 -17.80
N CYS A 74 2.77 -8.29 -17.72
CA CYS A 74 3.79 -7.31 -18.10
C CYS A 74 4.86 -7.88 -19.04
N LEU A 75 4.54 -7.99 -20.33
CA LEU A 75 5.43 -8.60 -21.33
C LEU A 75 6.74 -7.81 -21.55
N ASN A 76 6.69 -6.48 -21.46
CA ASN A 76 7.82 -5.61 -21.84
C ASN A 76 8.36 -4.74 -20.69
N ASN A 77 8.12 -5.14 -19.42
CA ASN A 77 8.48 -4.37 -18.21
C ASN A 77 7.96 -2.91 -18.17
N ASN A 78 7.04 -2.54 -19.07
CA ASN A 78 6.53 -1.17 -19.19
C ASN A 78 5.45 -0.84 -18.15
N CYS A 79 5.01 -1.85 -17.38
CA CYS A 79 4.08 -1.78 -16.25
C CYS A 79 4.73 -1.37 -14.94
N PHE A 80 6.06 -1.22 -14.90
CA PHE A 80 6.78 -0.73 -13.73
C PHE A 80 7.22 0.72 -13.95
N TRP A 81 7.50 1.41 -12.85
CA TRP A 81 8.07 2.75 -12.88
C TRP A 81 9.51 2.70 -13.39
N LYS A 82 9.89 3.67 -14.22
CA LYS A 82 11.21 3.67 -14.86
C LYS A 82 12.25 4.21 -13.89
N ARG A 83 13.46 3.66 -13.98
CA ARG A 83 14.65 4.26 -13.37
C ARG A 83 15.12 5.46 -14.20
N ASN A 84 15.55 6.51 -13.52
CA ASN A 84 16.22 7.65 -14.14
C ASN A 84 17.73 7.38 -14.31
N SER A 85 18.45 8.35 -14.88
CA SER A 85 19.91 8.27 -15.10
C SER A 85 20.74 8.16 -13.81
N SER A 86 20.15 8.50 -12.66
CA SER A 86 20.75 8.38 -11.33
C SER A 86 20.41 7.05 -10.65
N ASN A 87 19.84 6.08 -11.37
CA ASN A 87 19.36 4.79 -10.85
C ASN A 87 18.26 4.89 -9.79
N LEU A 88 17.52 6.01 -9.73
CA LEU A 88 16.39 6.20 -8.83
C LEU A 88 15.07 5.89 -9.54
N VAL A 89 14.10 5.37 -8.80
CA VAL A 89 12.73 5.18 -9.29
C VAL A 89 11.89 6.34 -8.80
N GLU A 90 11.57 7.26 -9.70
CA GLU A 90 10.77 8.43 -9.37
C GLU A 90 9.31 8.19 -9.78
N VAL A 91 8.43 8.26 -8.79
CA VAL A 91 6.97 8.12 -8.98
C VAL A 91 6.35 9.51 -8.82
N PRO A 92 6.03 10.21 -9.92
CA PRO A 92 5.41 11.52 -9.86
C PRO A 92 3.97 11.41 -9.34
N TYR A 93 3.57 12.34 -8.48
CA TYR A 93 2.22 12.38 -7.91
C TYR A 93 1.72 13.81 -7.71
N ILE A 94 0.40 13.92 -7.64
CA ILE A 94 -0.33 15.14 -7.31
C ILE A 94 -1.33 14.78 -6.21
N VAL A 95 -1.33 15.54 -5.11
CA VAL A 95 -2.35 15.43 -4.07
C VAL A 95 -3.49 16.40 -4.41
N SER A 96 -4.74 15.92 -4.38
CA SER A 96 -5.91 16.75 -4.66
C SER A 96 -5.98 17.95 -3.70
N SER A 97 -6.29 19.14 -4.21
CA SER A 97 -6.45 20.34 -3.38
C SER A 97 -7.55 20.22 -2.31
N GLU A 98 -8.49 19.28 -2.48
CA GLU A 98 -9.53 18.98 -1.49
C GLU A 98 -8.96 18.39 -0.19
N TYR A 99 -7.77 17.79 -0.24
CA TYR A 99 -7.02 17.39 0.96
C TYR A 99 -6.44 18.60 1.71
N CYS A 100 -6.10 19.68 1.01
CA CYS A 100 -5.46 20.87 1.59
C CYS A 100 -6.46 21.90 2.15
N LYS A 101 -7.73 21.85 1.74
CA LYS A 101 -8.74 22.89 2.06
C LYS A 101 -9.50 22.68 3.37
N MET A 102 -9.27 21.61 4.13
CA MET A 102 -9.96 21.42 5.41
C MET A 102 -9.06 21.75 6.60
N PRO A 103 -9.58 22.52 7.59
CA PRO A 103 -8.88 22.73 8.85
C PRO A 103 -8.63 21.39 9.54
N CYS A 104 -7.45 21.26 10.13
CA CYS A 104 -7.06 20.12 10.97
C CYS A 104 -7.95 20.10 12.22
N LEU A 105 -9.17 19.61 12.11
CA LEU A 105 -10.11 19.52 13.22
C LEU A 105 -9.92 18.19 13.97
N PRO A 106 -9.91 18.20 15.31
CA PRO A 106 -9.78 17.01 16.13
C PRO A 106 -11.02 16.11 15.97
N PHE A 107 -10.76 14.79 15.94
CA PHE A 107 -11.75 13.73 15.77
C PHE A 107 -12.91 13.84 16.77
N THR A 108 -14.14 14.02 16.27
CA THR A 108 -15.36 13.62 16.98
C THR A 108 -16.11 12.60 16.13
N THR A 109 -16.42 11.47 16.77
CA THR A 109 -17.15 10.34 16.21
C THR A 109 -18.58 10.77 15.86
N ARG A 110 -18.95 10.70 14.58
CA ARG A 110 -20.34 10.79 14.14
C ARG A 110 -20.76 9.48 13.49
N LEU A 111 -21.87 8.94 14.00
CA LEU A 111 -22.52 7.70 13.58
C LEU A 111 -22.86 7.77 12.08
N MET A 112 -22.52 6.70 11.34
CA MET A 112 -22.82 6.57 9.91
C MET A 112 -24.21 5.98 9.73
N GLY A 113 -25.13 6.75 9.15
CA GLY A 113 -26.31 6.24 8.46
C GLY A 113 -25.99 5.99 6.98
N GLU A 114 -26.66 4.99 6.40
CA GLU A 114 -26.76 4.68 4.96
C GLU A 114 -27.05 5.96 4.15
N GLU A 115 -26.50 6.27 2.97
CA GLU A 115 -26.28 5.51 1.74
C GLU A 115 -25.06 6.03 0.95
N GLU A 116 -24.70 5.28 -0.10
CA GLU A 116 -23.72 5.54 -1.18
C GLU A 116 -22.27 5.06 -0.96
N THR A 117 -22.03 3.92 -1.60
CA THR A 117 -20.82 3.12 -1.76
C THR A 117 -19.68 3.84 -2.50
N PHE A 118 -19.07 4.86 -1.88
CA PHE A 118 -17.71 5.27 -2.25
C PHE A 118 -16.68 4.52 -1.39
N HIS A 119 -16.45 3.28 -1.83
CA HIS A 119 -15.40 2.35 -1.39
C HIS A 119 -14.03 3.04 -1.47
N CYS A 120 -13.43 3.31 -0.33
CA CYS A 120 -12.33 2.53 0.26
C CYS A 120 -10.96 2.91 -0.33
N CYS A 121 -9.91 2.64 0.43
CA CYS A 121 -8.54 2.85 0.02
C CYS A 121 -8.29 1.91 -1.17
N TYR A 122 -7.75 2.40 -2.29
CA TYR A 122 -7.50 1.55 -3.45
C TYR A 122 -6.43 2.13 -4.36
N SER A 123 -5.87 1.27 -5.20
CA SER A 123 -4.82 1.65 -6.15
C SER A 123 -4.87 0.82 -7.43
N TYR A 124 -4.28 1.37 -8.49
CA TYR A 124 -3.95 0.58 -9.66
C TYR A 124 -2.72 -0.27 -9.40
N LEU A 125 -2.63 -1.39 -10.11
CA LEU A 125 -1.54 -2.32 -9.92
C LEU A 125 -0.37 -2.08 -10.87
N GLY A 126 0.65 -1.41 -10.36
CA GLY A 126 1.79 -0.93 -11.14
C GLY A 126 1.47 0.35 -11.93
N ARG A 127 2.33 0.64 -12.90
CA ARG A 127 2.24 1.80 -13.79
C ARG A 127 1.37 1.51 -15.02
N ILE A 128 0.18 2.08 -15.05
CA ILE A 128 -0.76 1.88 -16.17
C ILE A 128 -0.38 2.75 -17.38
N GLY A 129 0.20 3.93 -17.13
CA GLY A 129 0.55 4.92 -18.15
C GLY A 129 -0.46 6.08 -18.17
N GLY A 130 0.04 7.31 -18.38
CA GLY A 130 -0.77 8.50 -18.15
C GLY A 130 -1.04 8.74 -16.66
N LYS A 131 -2.13 9.44 -16.36
CA LYS A 131 -2.57 9.71 -14.99
C LYS A 131 -3.26 8.48 -14.41
N GLN A 132 -2.90 8.10 -13.19
CA GLN A 132 -3.55 7.01 -12.44
C GLN A 132 -3.89 7.48 -11.03
N LEU A 133 -5.02 7.01 -10.51
CA LEU A 133 -5.52 7.39 -9.20
C LEU A 133 -5.02 6.42 -8.13
N VAL A 134 -4.62 6.96 -6.99
CA VAL A 134 -4.53 6.22 -5.73
C VAL A 134 -5.53 6.88 -4.79
N SER A 135 -6.53 6.14 -4.38
CA SER A 135 -7.63 6.65 -3.56
C SER A 135 -7.30 6.46 -2.10
N PHE A 136 -7.34 7.56 -1.37
CA PHE A 136 -7.42 7.53 0.08
C PHE A 136 -8.75 8.17 0.44
N LYS A 137 -9.57 7.47 1.23
CA LYS A 137 -10.69 8.12 1.93
C LYS A 137 -10.13 8.80 3.18
N ARG A 138 -10.46 10.07 3.36
CA ARG A 138 -9.95 10.87 4.48
C ARG A 138 -10.19 10.20 5.84
N THR A 139 -11.41 9.69 6.02
CA THR A 139 -11.75 8.81 7.14
C THR A 139 -11.49 7.36 6.74
N GLY A 140 -10.62 6.68 7.47
CA GLY A 140 -10.39 5.24 7.29
C GLY A 140 -9.12 4.88 6.52
N CYS A 141 -8.57 5.75 5.66
CA CYS A 141 -7.40 5.42 4.83
C CYS A 141 -6.12 6.21 5.13
N VAL A 142 -6.22 7.37 5.77
CA VAL A 142 -5.07 8.26 6.02
C VAL A 142 -4.30 7.79 7.27
N TYR A 143 -3.81 6.56 7.20
CA TYR A 143 -2.96 5.92 8.20
C TYR A 143 -1.66 5.47 7.54
N HIS A 144 -0.55 5.53 8.27
CA HIS A 144 0.78 5.29 7.73
C HIS A 144 0.89 3.99 6.91
N GLY A 145 0.52 2.85 7.50
CA GLY A 145 0.61 1.57 6.81
C GLY A 145 -0.42 1.38 5.69
N ILE A 146 -1.60 2.01 5.77
CA ILE A 146 -2.57 1.96 4.66
C ILE A 146 -2.05 2.75 3.47
N ILE A 147 -1.44 3.92 3.70
CA ILE A 147 -0.79 4.69 2.64
C ILE A 147 0.33 3.87 1.99
N GLN A 148 1.18 3.22 2.79
CA GLN A 148 2.22 2.34 2.26
C GLN A 148 1.63 1.17 1.46
N HIS A 149 0.56 0.54 1.92
CA HIS A 149 -0.12 -0.55 1.23
C HIS A 149 -0.60 -0.14 -0.18
N GLU A 150 -1.33 0.97 -0.30
CA GLU A 150 -1.84 1.45 -1.59
C GLU A 150 -0.71 1.92 -2.54
N LEU A 151 0.35 2.49 -1.98
CA LEU A 151 1.53 2.86 -2.75
C LEU A 151 2.29 1.61 -3.22
N ASN A 152 2.32 0.54 -2.43
CA ASN A 152 2.94 -0.72 -2.82
C ASN A 152 2.16 -1.41 -3.97
N HIS A 153 0.83 -1.31 -3.98
CA HIS A 153 0.04 -1.64 -5.16
C HIS A 153 0.44 -0.80 -6.39
N ALA A 154 0.58 0.52 -6.24
CA ALA A 154 1.03 1.39 -7.33
C ALA A 154 2.44 1.02 -7.83
N LEU A 155 3.29 0.43 -6.99
CA LEU A 155 4.61 -0.09 -7.35
C LEU A 155 4.57 -1.45 -8.06
N GLY A 156 3.46 -2.17 -8.00
CA GLY A 156 3.27 -3.45 -8.70
C GLY A 156 3.07 -4.67 -7.80
N PHE A 157 2.84 -4.50 -6.51
CA PHE A 157 2.69 -5.61 -5.57
C PHE A 157 1.23 -6.00 -5.35
N TYR A 158 0.96 -7.29 -5.43
CA TYR A 158 -0.35 -7.91 -5.16
C TYR A 158 -0.43 -8.28 -3.67
N HIS A 159 -1.61 -8.73 -3.23
CA HIS A 159 -1.74 -9.27 -1.89
C HIS A 159 -0.93 -10.53 -1.67
N GLU A 160 -0.42 -10.69 -0.44
CA GLU A 160 0.39 -11.85 -0.08
C GLU A 160 -0.44 -13.13 -0.03
N HIS A 161 -1.71 -13.06 0.44
CA HIS A 161 -2.60 -14.22 0.52
C HIS A 161 -3.12 -14.71 -0.83
N THR A 162 -2.82 -14.02 -1.93
CA THR A 162 -3.18 -14.42 -3.30
C THR A 162 -1.98 -14.96 -4.10
N ARG A 163 -0.82 -15.14 -3.47
CA ARG A 163 0.35 -15.78 -4.10
C ARG A 163 0.04 -17.18 -4.65
N SER A 164 0.77 -17.55 -5.69
CA SER A 164 0.72 -18.87 -6.33
C SER A 164 1.03 -20.04 -5.40
N ASP A 165 1.78 -19.80 -4.31
CA ASP A 165 2.19 -20.80 -3.32
C ASP A 165 1.43 -20.69 -1.98
N ARG A 166 0.40 -19.82 -1.88
CA ARG A 166 -0.23 -19.47 -0.60
C ARG A 166 -0.84 -20.65 0.16
N ASP A 167 -1.32 -21.68 -0.54
CA ASP A 167 -1.93 -22.88 0.08
C ASP A 167 -0.92 -23.72 0.89
N GLN A 168 0.38 -23.45 0.79
CA GLN A 168 1.40 -24.05 1.66
C GLN A 168 1.51 -23.34 3.03
N TYR A 169 0.91 -22.15 3.17
CA TYR A 169 1.12 -21.24 4.30
C TYR A 169 -0.17 -20.81 4.98
N VAL A 170 -1.28 -20.75 4.24
CA VAL A 170 -2.60 -20.40 4.79
C VAL A 170 -3.68 -21.33 4.23
N LYS A 171 -4.68 -21.60 5.06
CA LYS A 171 -5.95 -22.19 4.65
C LYS A 171 -6.99 -21.08 4.47
N ILE A 172 -7.71 -21.11 3.36
CA ILE A 172 -8.89 -20.26 3.15
C ILE A 172 -10.13 -21.03 3.61
N ASN A 173 -10.86 -20.46 4.57
CA ASN A 173 -12.11 -21.01 5.08
C ASN A 173 -13.28 -20.43 4.27
N TRP A 174 -13.50 -21.00 3.09
CA TRP A 174 -14.48 -20.53 2.09
C TRP A 174 -15.91 -20.46 2.63
N GLU A 175 -16.26 -21.30 3.60
CA GLU A 175 -17.58 -21.32 4.26
C GLU A 175 -17.91 -20.03 5.02
N TYR A 176 -16.89 -19.22 5.37
CA TYR A 176 -17.04 -17.95 6.06
C TYR A 176 -16.90 -16.74 5.12
N ILE A 177 -16.72 -16.98 3.82
CA ILE A 177 -16.58 -15.94 2.80
C ILE A 177 -17.89 -15.86 2.00
N PRO A 178 -18.53 -14.68 1.92
CA PRO A 178 -19.69 -14.49 1.05
C PRO A 178 -19.35 -14.77 -0.42
N THR A 179 -20.29 -15.38 -1.14
CA THR A 179 -20.09 -15.78 -2.55
C THR A 179 -19.61 -14.62 -3.42
N GLU A 180 -20.13 -13.42 -3.21
CA GLU A 180 -19.76 -12.20 -3.93
C GLU A 180 -18.36 -11.66 -3.58
N LYS A 181 -17.73 -12.16 -2.51
CA LYS A 181 -16.37 -11.80 -2.07
C LYS A 181 -15.35 -12.91 -2.31
N ALA A 182 -15.77 -14.11 -2.70
CA ALA A 182 -14.88 -15.25 -2.92
C ALA A 182 -13.76 -14.96 -3.95
N SER A 183 -14.02 -14.12 -4.95
CA SER A 183 -13.02 -13.70 -5.94
C SER A 183 -11.82 -12.95 -5.35
N ASN A 184 -11.96 -12.33 -4.17
CA ASN A 184 -10.89 -11.61 -3.46
C ASN A 184 -9.85 -12.54 -2.82
N PHE A 185 -10.13 -13.84 -2.77
CA PHE A 185 -9.27 -14.86 -2.19
C PHE A 185 -8.73 -15.83 -3.24
N GLN A 186 -8.95 -15.56 -4.53
CA GLN A 186 -8.45 -16.42 -5.59
C GLN A 186 -6.94 -16.25 -5.77
N ILE A 187 -6.25 -17.37 -6.01
CA ILE A 187 -4.82 -17.37 -6.29
C ILE A 187 -4.55 -16.62 -7.61
N ARG A 188 -3.45 -15.89 -7.65
CA ARG A 188 -2.90 -15.22 -8.84
C ARG A 188 -1.62 -15.92 -9.29
N ASN A 189 -1.34 -15.83 -10.59
CA ASN A 189 -0.06 -16.28 -11.15
C ASN A 189 1.05 -15.27 -10.84
N THR A 190 1.50 -15.24 -9.58
CA THR A 190 2.42 -14.22 -9.08
C THR A 190 3.88 -14.51 -9.41
N ASN A 191 4.64 -13.44 -9.70
CA ASN A 191 6.10 -13.50 -9.61
C ASN A 191 6.52 -13.31 -8.16
N ASN A 192 6.90 -14.41 -7.51
CA ASN A 192 7.31 -14.41 -6.09
C ASN A 192 8.75 -13.90 -5.88
N GLN A 193 9.48 -13.56 -6.94
CA GLN A 193 10.84 -13.00 -6.91
C GLN A 193 11.84 -13.81 -6.07
N ASN A 194 11.61 -15.13 -5.97
CA ASN A 194 12.36 -16.04 -5.12
C ASN A 194 12.45 -15.53 -3.66
N THR A 195 11.34 -15.02 -3.11
CA THR A 195 11.20 -14.72 -1.68
C THR A 195 10.21 -15.68 -1.05
N THR A 196 10.46 -16.03 0.21
CA THR A 196 9.53 -16.81 1.03
C THR A 196 8.20 -16.07 1.21
N TYR A 197 7.16 -16.81 1.59
CA TYR A 197 5.89 -16.23 2.01
C TYR A 197 6.07 -15.42 3.29
N ASP A 198 5.39 -14.27 3.38
CA ASP A 198 5.53 -13.35 4.51
C ASP A 198 4.19 -13.05 5.19
N TYR A 199 3.89 -13.75 6.28
CA TYR A 199 2.72 -13.47 7.13
C TYR A 199 2.69 -12.01 7.63
N GLY A 200 3.85 -11.40 7.83
CA GLY A 200 4.01 -10.02 8.30
C GLY A 200 3.98 -8.97 7.19
N SER A 201 3.79 -9.36 5.93
CA SER A 201 3.70 -8.42 4.81
C SER A 201 2.55 -7.44 5.03
N ILE A 202 2.79 -6.16 4.72
CA ILE A 202 1.74 -5.14 4.73
C ILE A 202 0.66 -5.45 3.67
N MET A 203 0.97 -6.30 2.70
CA MET A 203 0.09 -6.77 1.63
C MET A 203 -0.73 -8.00 2.04
N HIS A 204 -0.60 -8.51 3.26
CA HIS A 204 -1.39 -9.65 3.72
C HIS A 204 -2.75 -9.17 4.26
N TYR A 205 -3.83 -9.90 3.96
CA TYR A 205 -5.11 -9.71 4.63
C TYR A 205 -5.10 -10.18 6.08
N GLY A 206 -5.96 -9.58 6.91
CA GLY A 206 -6.20 -10.06 8.27
C GLY A 206 -7.05 -11.32 8.30
N LYS A 207 -7.03 -12.04 9.44
CA LYS A 207 -7.74 -13.31 9.62
C LYS A 207 -9.25 -13.24 9.35
N ILE A 208 -9.87 -12.10 9.62
CA ILE A 208 -11.33 -11.88 9.51
C ILE A 208 -11.74 -11.09 8.26
N ALA A 209 -10.85 -10.97 7.26
CA ALA A 209 -11.14 -10.21 6.05
C ALA A 209 -12.42 -10.74 5.38
N PHE A 210 -13.37 -9.86 5.05
CA PHE A 210 -14.64 -10.18 4.37
C PHE A 210 -15.55 -11.21 5.07
N THR A 211 -15.30 -11.57 6.33
CA THR A 211 -16.22 -12.45 7.07
C THR A 211 -17.55 -11.75 7.31
N THR A 212 -18.66 -12.47 7.16
CA THR A 212 -19.99 -12.03 7.61
C THR A 212 -20.41 -12.66 8.93
N GLN A 213 -19.59 -13.56 9.47
CA GLN A 213 -19.85 -14.26 10.72
C GLN A 213 -18.90 -13.75 11.80
N ALA A 214 -19.45 -13.21 12.88
CA ALA A 214 -18.67 -12.64 13.98
C ALA A 214 -17.67 -13.67 14.55
N GLY A 215 -16.39 -13.29 14.61
CA GLY A 215 -15.32 -14.11 15.17
C GLY A 215 -14.87 -15.29 14.29
N LYS A 216 -15.40 -15.45 13.07
CA LYS A 216 -14.97 -16.50 12.14
C LYS A 216 -13.85 -16.01 11.22
N GLU A 217 -12.75 -16.73 11.22
CA GLU A 217 -11.58 -16.45 10.37
C GLU A 217 -11.80 -16.95 8.95
N THR A 218 -11.63 -16.09 7.94
CA THR A 218 -11.60 -16.46 6.53
C THR A 218 -10.22 -16.93 6.08
N ILE A 219 -9.17 -16.54 6.80
CA ILE A 219 -7.79 -16.97 6.56
C ILE A 219 -7.19 -17.50 7.87
N THR A 220 -6.75 -18.75 7.85
CA THR A 220 -6.06 -19.39 8.98
C THR A 220 -4.63 -19.76 8.58
N PRO A 221 -3.58 -19.19 9.21
CA PRO A 221 -2.20 -19.62 8.99
C PRO A 221 -1.98 -21.10 9.34
N ILE A 222 -1.10 -21.76 8.59
CA ILE A 222 -0.69 -23.15 8.81
C ILE A 222 0.84 -23.27 8.76
N PRO A 223 1.46 -24.21 9.50
CA PRO A 223 0.83 -25.16 10.43
C PRO A 223 0.41 -24.52 11.77
N ASP A 224 0.87 -23.30 12.06
CA ASP A 224 0.59 -22.60 13.31
C ASP A 224 -0.46 -21.50 13.11
N ALA A 225 -1.69 -21.76 13.54
CA ALA A 225 -2.80 -20.82 13.45
C ALA A 225 -2.62 -19.56 14.32
N THR A 226 -1.67 -19.55 15.27
CA THR A 226 -1.43 -18.41 16.17
C THR A 226 -0.64 -17.28 15.50
N VAL A 227 0.00 -17.55 14.37
CA VAL A 227 0.76 -16.56 13.60
C VAL A 227 -0.10 -15.34 13.26
N ALA A 228 0.46 -14.14 13.50
CA ALA A 228 -0.21 -12.88 13.21
C ALA A 228 -0.14 -12.57 11.71
N ILE A 229 -1.27 -12.13 11.15
CA ILE A 229 -1.42 -11.66 9.76
C ILE A 229 -2.27 -10.40 9.71
N GLY A 230 -2.08 -9.59 8.67
CA GLY A 230 -2.90 -8.39 8.44
C GLY A 230 -2.42 -7.12 9.12
N GLN A 231 -1.13 -7.05 9.49
CA GLN A 231 -0.56 -5.84 10.07
C GLN A 231 -0.64 -4.66 9.07
N ARG A 232 -0.82 -3.45 9.60
CA ARG A 232 -0.86 -2.17 8.86
C ARG A 232 -0.01 -1.09 9.57
N GLN A 233 1.10 -1.51 10.18
CA GLN A 233 2.04 -0.62 10.86
C GLN A 233 3.06 -0.08 9.88
N ASP A 234 3.82 -0.98 9.24
CA ASP A 234 4.93 -0.63 8.34
C ASP A 234 5.18 -1.73 7.30
N LEU A 235 5.92 -1.40 6.23
CA LEU A 235 6.44 -2.38 5.29
C LEU A 235 7.33 -3.40 6.02
N SER A 236 7.13 -4.68 5.73
CA SER A 236 8.00 -5.73 6.24
C SER A 236 9.38 -5.68 5.59
N LYS A 237 10.34 -6.42 6.16
CA LYS A 237 11.66 -6.60 5.53
C LYS A 237 11.55 -7.23 4.15
N LEU A 238 10.62 -8.17 3.96
CA LEU A 238 10.43 -8.85 2.67
C LEU A 238 9.69 -7.96 1.67
N ASP A 239 8.77 -7.10 2.11
CA ASP A 239 8.16 -6.07 1.24
C ASP A 239 9.26 -5.17 0.64
N ILE A 240 10.15 -4.65 1.48
CA ILE A 240 11.27 -3.80 1.07
C ILE A 240 12.23 -4.56 0.13
N LEU A 241 12.58 -5.81 0.47
CA LEU A 241 13.44 -6.64 -0.38
C LEU A 241 12.84 -6.86 -1.76
N ARG A 242 11.53 -7.12 -1.83
CA ARG A 242 10.81 -7.35 -3.09
C ARG A 242 10.74 -6.09 -3.94
N ILE A 243 10.52 -4.92 -3.34
CA ILE A 243 10.63 -3.62 -4.02
C ILE A 243 12.04 -3.46 -4.62
N ASN A 244 13.08 -3.67 -3.81
CA ASN A 244 14.47 -3.53 -4.27
C ASN A 244 14.82 -4.50 -5.40
N LYS A 245 14.40 -5.77 -5.29
CA LYS A 245 14.58 -6.77 -6.36
C LYS A 245 13.84 -6.38 -7.64
N LEU A 246 12.61 -5.88 -7.53
CA LEU A 246 11.78 -5.52 -8.68
C LEU A 246 12.41 -4.36 -9.46
N TYR A 247 12.92 -3.37 -8.74
CA TYR A 247 13.47 -2.15 -9.33
C TYR A 247 15.00 -2.19 -9.50
N GLY A 248 15.66 -3.29 -9.13
CA GLY A 248 17.12 -3.43 -9.22
C GLY A 248 17.87 -2.39 -8.40
N CYS A 249 17.38 -2.07 -7.21
CA CYS A 249 18.05 -1.19 -6.26
C CYS A 249 19.24 -1.94 -5.63
N VAL A 250 20.39 -1.28 -5.53
CA VAL A 250 21.55 -1.83 -4.79
C VAL A 250 21.23 -1.77 -3.31
N VAL A 251 21.35 -2.92 -2.63
CA VAL A 251 21.09 -3.12 -1.19
C VAL A 251 22.42 -3.22 -0.46
#